data_AF-A0A3N5LI19-F1
#
_entry.id   AF-A0A3N5LI19-F1
#
_cell.length_a   1.000
_cell.length_b   1.000
_cell.length_c   1.000
_cell.angle_alpha   90.00
_cell.angle_beta   90.00
_cell.angle_gamma   90.00
#
_symmetry.space_group_name_H-M   'P 1'
#
loop_
_entity.id
_entity.type
_entity.pdbx_description
1 polymer ?
#
loop_
_entity_poly.entity_id
_entity_poly.type
_entity_poly.pdbx_seq_one_letter_code
_entity_poly.pdbx_strand_id
1 'polypeptide(L)'
;MPLFRAKNRLGILSAILFAGVLAAQGLPDTPANRAAAAQRYLKAVPPSELVADTLDRVASQVPDDRREEFKKALAKVVKSERIEKLTREALIKHFTVREINALTAFYGSPEGRSITKKFGAYLADVMPAMQQELSNAIEEIHKEIQ
;
A
#
# COMPACT_ATOMS: atom_id res chain seq x y z
N MET A 1 -44.07 60.95 20.99
CA MET A 1 -43.76 59.91 21.99
C MET A 1 -44.59 58.67 21.64
N PRO A 2 -44.05 57.47 21.36
CA PRO A 2 -42.70 57.11 20.93
C PRO A 2 -42.65 56.37 19.56
N LEU A 3 -41.46 56.41 18.96
CA LEU A 3 -40.96 55.50 17.92
C LEU A 3 -40.81 54.06 18.45
N PHE A 4 -41.01 53.03 17.63
CA PHE A 4 -40.51 51.68 17.94
C PHE A 4 -39.97 50.90 16.71
N ARG A 5 -38.65 51.05 16.55
CA ARG A 5 -37.62 50.01 16.27
C ARG A 5 -37.85 48.95 15.17
N ALA A 6 -37.00 49.09 14.13
CA ALA A 6 -36.44 47.98 13.37
C ALA A 6 -35.77 46.94 14.28
N LYS A 7 -35.94 45.65 13.99
CA LYS A 7 -35.06 44.58 14.48
C LYS A 7 -34.87 43.50 13.41
N ASN A 8 -33.71 43.60 12.77
CA ASN A 8 -32.95 42.62 12.00
C ASN A 8 -33.38 41.16 12.26
N ARG A 9 -33.94 40.51 11.24
CA ARG A 9 -34.08 39.03 11.18
C ARG A 9 -33.10 38.42 10.17
N LEU A 10 -31.89 38.97 10.08
CA LEU A 10 -30.86 38.53 9.13
C LEU A 10 -29.55 38.25 9.88
N GLY A 11 -29.57 37.30 10.82
CA GLY A 11 -28.40 37.02 11.65
C GLY A 11 -28.28 35.59 12.19
N ILE A 12 -29.17 34.66 11.83
CA ILE A 12 -29.15 33.29 12.39
C ILE A 12 -28.78 32.22 11.34
N LEU A 13 -28.88 32.49 10.03
CA LEU A 13 -28.51 31.49 9.01
C LEU A 13 -27.00 31.37 8.74
N SER A 14 -26.15 32.26 9.27
CA SER A 14 -24.71 32.27 8.95
C SER A 14 -23.84 31.46 9.91
N ALA A 15 -24.38 30.95 11.03
CA ALA A 15 -23.59 30.28 12.07
C ALA A 15 -23.48 28.76 11.92
N ILE A 16 -24.26 28.13 11.04
CA ILE A 16 -24.26 26.66 10.85
C ILE A 16 -23.24 26.22 9.78
N LEU A 17 -22.76 27.14 8.92
CA LEU A 17 -21.84 26.81 7.83
C LEU A 17 -20.36 26.65 8.22
N PHE A 18 -19.97 26.98 9.46
CA PHE A 18 -18.58 26.85 9.91
C PHE A 18 -18.25 25.53 10.65
N ALA A 19 -19.26 24.76 11.07
CA ALA A 19 -19.04 23.53 11.81
C ALA A 19 -18.64 22.32 10.92
N GLY A 20 -18.82 22.41 9.60
CA GLY A 20 -18.57 21.31 8.66
C GLY A 20 -17.11 21.13 8.25
N VAL A 21 -16.22 22.09 8.54
CA VAL A 21 -14.85 22.08 7.97
C VAL A 21 -13.83 21.34 8.85
N LEU A 22 -14.12 21.09 10.14
CA LEU A 22 -13.16 20.43 11.04
C LEU A 22 -13.10 18.90 10.93
N ALA A 23 -14.05 18.25 10.23
CA ALA A 23 -14.12 16.78 10.18
C ALA A 23 -13.19 16.13 9.15
N ALA A 24 -12.48 16.92 8.32
CA ALA A 24 -11.62 16.40 7.26
C ALA A 24 -10.15 16.16 7.67
N GLN A 25 -9.77 16.48 8.90
CA GLN A 25 -8.43 16.17 9.39
C GLN A 25 -8.38 14.68 9.75
N GLY A 26 -7.69 13.89 8.92
CA GLY A 26 -7.44 12.47 9.20
C GLY A 26 -6.80 12.27 10.59
N LEU A 27 -6.82 11.03 11.09
CA LEU A 27 -6.23 10.70 12.40
C LEU A 27 -4.81 11.28 12.52
N PRO A 28 -4.45 11.89 13.67
CA PRO A 28 -3.13 12.48 13.84
C PRO A 28 -2.05 11.41 13.73
N ASP A 29 -0.91 11.79 13.17
CA ASP A 29 0.17 10.86 12.88
C ASP A 29 1.01 10.55 14.13
N THR A 30 0.47 9.66 14.96
CA THR A 30 1.11 9.20 16.21
C THR A 30 1.52 7.73 16.09
N PRO A 31 2.52 7.26 16.86
CA PRO A 31 2.90 5.84 16.85
C PRO A 31 1.73 4.89 17.14
N ALA A 32 0.84 5.26 18.04
CA ALA A 32 -0.36 4.46 18.35
C ALA A 32 -1.34 4.38 17.17
N ASN A 33 -1.56 5.50 16.47
CA ASN A 33 -2.43 5.51 15.29
C ASN A 33 -1.81 4.77 14.10
N ARG A 34 -0.49 4.87 13.92
CA ARG A 34 0.23 4.08 12.91
C ARG A 34 0.13 2.59 13.20
N ALA A 35 0.26 2.19 14.46
CA ALA A 35 0.08 0.80 14.88
C ALA A 35 -1.33 0.27 14.59
N ALA A 36 -2.37 1.07 14.88
CA ALA A 36 -3.74 0.72 14.56
C ALA A 36 -3.98 0.64 13.03
N ALA A 37 -3.39 1.54 12.25
CA ALA A 37 -3.45 1.51 10.80
C ALA A 37 -2.73 0.29 10.21
N ALA A 38 -1.54 -0.04 10.71
CA ALA A 38 -0.78 -1.21 10.29
C ALA A 38 -1.55 -2.51 10.58
N GLN A 39 -2.25 -2.58 11.72
CA GLN A 39 -3.10 -3.74 12.02
C GLN A 39 -4.24 -3.90 11.00
N ARG A 40 -4.85 -2.81 10.54
CA ARG A 40 -5.88 -2.84 9.47
C ARG A 40 -5.27 -3.27 8.14
N TYR A 41 -4.10 -2.74 7.80
CA TYR A 41 -3.35 -3.13 6.61
C TYR A 41 -3.12 -4.65 6.58
N LEU A 42 -2.59 -5.23 7.66
CA LEU A 42 -2.27 -6.66 7.73
C LEU A 42 -3.49 -7.57 7.65
N LYS A 43 -4.68 -7.07 8.02
CA LYS A 43 -5.94 -7.79 7.82
C LYS A 43 -6.40 -7.75 6.36
N ALA A 44 -6.17 -6.65 5.67
CA ALA A 44 -6.53 -6.49 4.26
C ALA A 44 -5.53 -7.14 3.30
N VAL A 45 -4.27 -7.22 3.73
CA VAL A 45 -3.13 -7.73 2.98
C VAL A 45 -2.36 -8.71 3.88
N PRO A 46 -2.89 -9.92 4.10
CA PRO A 46 -2.30 -10.87 5.03
C PRO A 46 -0.94 -11.35 4.50
N PRO A 47 0.16 -11.19 5.27
CA PRO A 47 1.49 -11.64 4.83
C PRO A 47 1.57 -13.14 4.53
N SER A 48 0.65 -13.94 5.06
CA SER A 48 0.54 -15.37 4.78
C SER A 48 0.33 -15.68 3.30
N GLU A 49 -0.35 -14.82 2.54
CA GLU A 49 -0.50 -15.00 1.08
C GLU A 49 0.84 -14.87 0.37
N LEU A 50 1.62 -13.84 0.72
CA LEU A 50 2.96 -13.61 0.16
C LEU A 50 3.94 -14.73 0.54
N VAL A 51 3.79 -15.28 1.75
CA VAL A 51 4.53 -16.47 2.18
C VAL A 51 4.13 -17.68 1.32
N ALA A 52 2.85 -17.95 1.14
CA ALA A 52 2.37 -19.08 0.36
C ALA A 52 2.90 -19.06 -1.08
N ASP A 53 2.77 -17.92 -1.77
CA ASP A 53 3.30 -17.74 -3.13
C ASP A 53 4.82 -17.95 -3.20
N THR A 54 5.52 -17.57 -2.13
CA THR A 54 6.97 -17.77 -2.03
C THR A 54 7.33 -19.22 -1.80
N LEU A 55 6.58 -19.92 -0.94
CA LEU A 55 6.75 -21.36 -0.75
C LEU A 55 6.52 -22.12 -2.06
N ASP A 56 5.49 -21.74 -2.83
CA ASP A 56 5.20 -22.35 -4.12
C ASP A 56 6.32 -22.17 -5.14
N ARG A 57 6.84 -20.95 -5.27
CA ARG A 57 7.96 -20.64 -6.18
C ARG A 57 9.25 -21.34 -5.78
N VAL A 58 9.51 -21.49 -4.48
CA VAL A 58 10.71 -22.19 -4.00
C VAL A 58 10.53 -23.70 -4.18
N ALA A 59 9.33 -24.24 -3.92
CA ALA A 59 9.02 -25.64 -4.16
C ALA A 59 9.05 -26.01 -5.64
N SER A 60 8.73 -25.11 -6.58
CA SER A 60 8.82 -25.41 -8.01
C SER A 60 10.24 -25.69 -8.49
N GLN A 61 11.27 -25.36 -7.69
CA GLN A 61 12.67 -25.61 -8.00
C GLN A 61 13.13 -27.04 -7.64
N VAL A 62 12.31 -27.83 -6.93
CA VAL A 62 12.61 -29.24 -6.64
C VAL A 62 11.83 -30.18 -7.59
N PRO A 63 12.28 -31.44 -7.78
CA PRO A 63 11.58 -32.44 -8.58
C PRO A 63 10.13 -32.66 -8.13
N ASP A 64 9.23 -32.86 -9.09
CA ASP A 64 7.77 -32.93 -8.93
C ASP A 64 7.33 -33.91 -7.83
N ASP A 65 7.96 -35.08 -7.77
CA ASP A 65 7.70 -36.14 -6.79
C ASP A 65 8.01 -35.74 -5.33
N ARG A 66 8.84 -34.71 -5.14
CA ARG A 66 9.26 -34.22 -3.81
C ARG A 66 8.68 -32.85 -3.44
N ARG A 67 8.00 -32.17 -4.37
CA ARG A 67 7.52 -30.78 -4.18
C ARG A 67 6.60 -30.63 -2.97
N GLU A 68 5.60 -31.49 -2.84
CA GLU A 68 4.60 -31.39 -1.78
C GLU A 68 5.19 -31.66 -0.39
N GLU A 69 6.07 -32.64 -0.27
CA GLU A 69 6.77 -32.93 0.99
C GLU A 69 7.69 -31.76 1.37
N PHE A 70 8.45 -31.25 0.41
CA PHE A 70 9.33 -30.10 0.61
C PHE A 70 8.57 -28.84 1.01
N LYS A 71 7.45 -28.53 0.32
CA LYS A 71 6.58 -27.40 0.64
C LYS A 71 6.04 -27.51 2.08
N LYS A 72 5.58 -28.69 2.50
CA LYS A 72 5.12 -28.94 3.88
C LYS A 72 6.24 -28.80 4.90
N ALA A 73 7.44 -29.30 4.60
CA ALA A 73 8.60 -29.15 5.48
C ALA A 73 8.99 -27.68 5.63
N LEU A 74 9.03 -26.94 4.52
CA LEU A 74 9.38 -25.53 4.51
C LEU A 74 8.33 -24.68 5.25
N ALA A 75 7.04 -24.96 5.04
CA ALA A 75 5.94 -24.29 5.75
C ALA A 75 6.01 -24.45 7.29
N LYS A 76 6.57 -25.56 7.80
CA LYS A 76 6.76 -25.76 9.24
C LYS A 76 7.88 -24.89 9.84
N VAL A 77 8.85 -24.50 9.01
CA VAL A 77 10.05 -23.76 9.45
C VAL A 77 9.88 -22.27 9.22
N VAL A 78 9.14 -21.87 8.18
CA VAL A 78 8.81 -20.47 7.92
C VAL A 78 7.84 -19.96 8.98
N LYS A 79 8.28 -18.95 9.73
CA LYS A 79 7.52 -18.33 10.82
C LYS A 79 6.71 -17.16 10.28
N SER A 80 5.49 -17.41 9.81
CA SER A 80 4.59 -16.38 9.27
C SER A 80 4.36 -15.23 10.26
N GLU A 81 4.28 -15.52 11.56
CA GLU A 81 4.09 -14.52 12.62
C GLU A 81 5.29 -13.59 12.74
N ARG A 82 6.51 -14.11 12.47
CA ARG A 82 7.72 -13.28 12.45
C ARG A 82 7.66 -12.31 11.28
N ILE A 83 7.18 -12.75 10.12
CA ILE A 83 7.04 -11.90 8.94
C ILE A 83 5.99 -10.83 9.19
N GLU A 84 4.82 -11.20 9.74
CA GLU A 84 3.77 -10.25 10.11
C GLU A 84 4.29 -9.17 11.09
N LYS A 85 5.02 -9.58 12.13
CA LYS A 85 5.64 -8.66 13.09
C LYS A 85 6.61 -7.69 12.41
N LEU A 86 7.49 -8.19 11.54
CA LEU A 86 8.44 -7.36 10.79
C LEU A 86 7.73 -6.38 9.86
N THR A 87 6.70 -6.83 9.14
CA THR A 87 5.88 -5.96 8.28
C THR A 87 5.19 -4.88 9.09
N ARG A 88 4.61 -5.23 10.24
CA ARG A 88 3.98 -4.25 11.14
C ARG A 88 4.98 -3.19 11.62
N GLU A 89 6.16 -3.61 12.07
CA GLU A 89 7.21 -2.73 12.55
C GLU A 89 7.73 -1.80 11.45
N ALA A 90 7.94 -2.35 10.24
CA ALA A 90 8.33 -1.57 9.07
C ALA A 90 7.27 -0.53 8.69
N LEU A 91 5.98 -0.90 8.70
CA LEU A 91 4.89 0.02 8.41
C LEU A 91 4.87 1.20 9.39
N ILE A 92 4.96 0.93 10.68
CA ILE A 92 4.96 1.96 11.73
C ILE A 92 6.17 2.90 11.61
N LYS A 93 7.34 2.33 11.28
CA LYS A 93 8.60 3.07 11.18
C LYS A 93 8.64 3.99 9.97
N HIS A 94 8.17 3.54 8.82
CA HIS A 94 8.42 4.21 7.54
C HIS A 94 7.25 5.02 7.00
N PHE A 95 6.03 4.74 7.45
CA PHE A 95 4.84 5.36 6.88
C PHE A 95 4.01 6.10 7.93
N THR A 96 3.36 7.16 7.49
CA THR A 96 2.36 7.90 8.23
C THR A 96 1.04 7.12 8.28
N VAL A 97 0.15 7.50 9.20
CA VAL A 97 -1.21 6.93 9.26
C VAL A 97 -1.95 7.04 7.93
N ARG A 98 -1.80 8.18 7.22
CA ARG A 98 -2.47 8.41 5.94
C ARG A 98 -1.97 7.48 4.85
N GLU A 99 -0.65 7.28 4.76
CA GLU A 99 -0.04 6.38 3.78
C GLU A 99 -0.41 4.92 4.04
N ILE A 100 -0.37 4.46 5.30
CA ILE A 100 -0.78 3.08 5.63
C ILE A 100 -2.25 2.85 5.25
N ASN A 101 -3.13 3.81 5.54
CA ASN A 101 -4.53 3.71 5.15
C ASN A 101 -4.70 3.73 3.62
N ALA A 102 -3.93 4.53 2.89
CA ALA A 102 -3.95 4.56 1.42
C ALA A 102 -3.49 3.22 0.81
N LEU A 103 -2.41 2.64 1.34
CA LEU A 103 -1.97 1.29 0.96
C LEU A 103 -3.07 0.27 1.24
N THR A 104 -3.68 0.32 2.41
CA THR A 104 -4.79 -0.57 2.79
C THR A 104 -5.96 -0.47 1.82
N ALA A 105 -6.37 0.75 1.46
CA ALA A 105 -7.47 0.98 0.52
C ALA A 105 -7.13 0.48 -0.89
N PHE A 106 -5.91 0.75 -1.36
CA PHE A 106 -5.45 0.29 -2.66
C PHE A 106 -5.43 -1.24 -2.73
N TYR A 107 -4.60 -1.90 -1.90
CA TYR A 107 -4.47 -3.37 -1.92
C TYR A 107 -5.76 -4.09 -1.54
N GLY A 108 -6.62 -3.48 -0.72
CA GLY A 108 -7.92 -4.02 -0.34
C GLY A 108 -9.02 -3.86 -1.39
N SER A 109 -8.82 -3.06 -2.44
CA SER A 109 -9.81 -2.87 -3.51
C SER A 109 -9.78 -4.00 -4.55
N PRO A 110 -10.91 -4.32 -5.22
CA PRO A 110 -10.92 -5.23 -6.36
C PRO A 110 -9.94 -4.83 -7.45
N GLU A 111 -9.86 -3.54 -7.76
CA GLU A 111 -8.99 -2.97 -8.79
C GLU A 111 -7.53 -3.08 -8.38
N GLY A 112 -7.17 -2.72 -7.15
CA GLY A 112 -5.80 -2.84 -6.66
C GLY A 112 -5.31 -4.30 -6.62
N ARG A 113 -6.17 -5.26 -6.25
CA ARG A 113 -5.86 -6.69 -6.40
C ARG A 113 -5.68 -7.10 -7.86
N SER A 114 -6.49 -6.58 -8.79
CA SER A 114 -6.28 -6.84 -10.21
C SER A 114 -4.98 -6.21 -10.72
N ILE A 115 -4.64 -4.99 -10.29
CA ILE A 115 -3.43 -4.28 -10.71
C ILE A 115 -2.21 -5.07 -10.25
N THR A 116 -2.14 -5.42 -8.97
CA THR A 116 -1.00 -6.16 -8.38
C THR A 116 -0.74 -7.48 -9.10
N LYS A 117 -1.78 -8.24 -9.46
CA LYS A 117 -1.64 -9.47 -10.26
C LYS A 117 -1.09 -9.24 -11.66
N LYS A 118 -1.42 -8.11 -12.29
CA LYS A 118 -1.00 -7.77 -13.67
C LYS A 118 0.32 -7.00 -13.72
N PHE A 119 0.72 -6.36 -12.62
CA PHE A 119 1.87 -5.45 -12.59
C PHE A 119 3.19 -6.16 -12.89
N GLY A 120 3.33 -7.42 -12.47
CA GLY A 120 4.51 -8.24 -12.82
C GLY A 120 4.63 -8.47 -14.33
N ALA A 121 3.54 -8.81 -15.02
CA ALA A 121 3.53 -8.97 -16.47
C ALA A 121 3.80 -7.64 -17.18
N TYR A 122 3.18 -6.55 -16.73
CA TYR A 122 3.47 -5.20 -17.23
C TYR A 122 4.97 -4.87 -17.13
N LEU A 123 5.61 -5.13 -15.99
CA LEU A 123 7.05 -4.91 -15.83
C LEU A 123 7.88 -5.84 -16.71
N ALA A 124 7.45 -7.08 -16.94
CA ALA A 124 8.13 -8.02 -17.84
C ALA A 124 8.13 -7.53 -19.30
N ASP A 125 7.10 -6.78 -19.71
CA ASP A 125 7.03 -6.18 -21.05
C ASP A 125 7.88 -4.91 -21.16
N VAL A 126 7.89 -4.07 -20.12
CA VAL A 126 8.53 -2.74 -20.17
C VAL A 126 10.03 -2.77 -19.87
N MET A 127 10.47 -3.56 -18.89
CA MET A 127 11.88 -3.54 -18.43
C MET A 127 12.89 -3.91 -19.53
N PRO A 128 12.67 -4.93 -20.38
CA PRO A 128 13.60 -5.26 -21.47
C PRO A 128 13.73 -4.13 -22.49
N ALA A 129 12.62 -3.49 -22.86
CA ALA A 129 12.62 -2.38 -23.80
C ALA A 129 13.41 -1.18 -23.26
N MET A 130 13.24 -0.86 -21.97
CA MET A 130 13.99 0.20 -21.30
C MET A 130 15.50 -0.12 -21.24
N GLN A 131 15.87 -1.39 -20.97
CA GLN A 131 17.27 -1.82 -20.98
C GLN A 131 17.89 -1.71 -22.38
N GLN A 132 17.15 -2.10 -23.41
CA GLN A 132 17.59 -1.99 -24.80
C GLN A 132 17.84 -0.53 -25.19
N GLU A 133 16.91 0.37 -24.85
CA GLU A 133 17.05 1.79 -25.17
C GLU A 133 18.28 2.41 -24.48
N LEU A 134 18.52 2.06 -23.22
CA LEU A 134 19.71 2.51 -22.50
C LEU A 134 21.00 1.97 -23.15
N SER A 135 21.01 0.71 -23.59
CA SER A 135 22.15 0.12 -24.31
C SER A 135 22.42 0.87 -25.61
N ASN A 136 21.38 1.14 -26.40
CA ASN A 136 21.48 1.89 -27.65
C ASN A 136 22.06 3.29 -27.42
N ALA A 137 21.58 3.99 -26.38
CA ALA A 137 22.06 5.33 -26.04
C ALA A 137 23.54 5.34 -25.64
N ILE A 138 23.99 4.34 -24.87
CA ILE A 138 25.41 4.20 -24.49
C ILE A 138 26.28 3.92 -25.72
N GLU A 139 25.83 3.05 -26.62
CA GLU A 139 26.54 2.77 -27.88
C GLU A 139 26.66 4.02 -28.75
N GLU A 140 25.62 4.83 -28.84
CA GLU A 140 25.65 6.07 -29.62
C GLU A 140 26.66 7.08 -29.04
N ILE A 141 26.66 7.26 -27.72
CA ILE A 141 27.65 8.10 -27.03
C ILE A 141 29.08 7.60 -27.30
N HIS A 142 29.31 6.29 -27.27
CA HIS A 142 30.63 5.73 -27.57
C HIS A 142 31.10 6.04 -29.00
N LYS A 143 30.19 6.09 -29.98
CA LYS A 143 30.53 6.48 -31.36
C LYS A 143 30.86 7.97 -31.49
N GLU A 144 30.24 8.82 -30.68
CA GLU A 144 30.50 10.28 -30.71
C GLU A 144 31.82 10.69 -30.04
N ILE A 145 32.30 9.88 -29.10
CA ILE A 145 33.51 10.18 -28.30
C ILE A 145 34.79 9.57 -28.90
N GLN A 146 34.67 8.64 -29.86
CA GLN A 146 35.81 8.06 -30.61
C GLN A 146 36.07 8.80 -31.92
#